data_AF-R7JAT5-F1
#
_entry.id   AF-R7JAT5-F1
#
_cell.length_a   1.000
_cell.length_b   1.000
_cell.length_c   1.000
_cell.angle_alpha   90.00
_cell.angle_beta   90.00
_cell.angle_gamma   90.00
#
_symmetry.space_group_name_H-M   'P 1'
#
loop_
_entity.id
_entity.type
_entity.pdbx_description
1 polymer ?
#
loop_
_entity_poly.entity_id
_entity_poly.type
_entity_poly.pdbx_seq_one_letter_code
_entity_poly.pdbx_strand_id
1 'polypeptide(L)' 'MEQNKFELLENELSVILCQFDKIETVAKVLNQTLLENCDYDIKDSQNLCSLLIQEIISVKSKLNGFENAFSDSKTSCR' A
#
# COMPACT_ATOMS: atom_id res chain seq x y z
N MET A 1 14.88 17.94 18.57
CA MET A 1 15.08 16.61 17.94
C MET A 1 13.76 15.88 17.67
N GLU A 2 12.69 16.08 18.46
CA GLU A 2 11.38 15.43 18.22
C GLU A 2 10.66 15.88 16.94
N GLN A 3 10.79 17.15 16.54
CA GLN A 3 10.12 17.71 15.36
C GLN A 3 10.48 16.97 14.06
N ASN A 4 11.74 16.53 13.93
CA ASN A 4 12.25 15.78 12.79
C ASN A 4 11.69 14.33 12.76
N LYS A 5 11.37 13.76 13.93
CA LYS A 5 10.81 12.41 14.04
C LYS A 5 9.32 12.37 13.63
N PHE A 6 8.55 13.40 13.96
CA PHE A 6 7.16 13.53 13.48
C PHE A 6 7.10 13.72 11.96
N GLU A 7 7.97 14.55 11.40
CA GLU A 7 8.06 14.78 9.95
C GLU A 7 8.43 13.49 9.19
N LEU A 8 9.29 12.63 9.75
CA LEU A 8 9.58 11.31 9.20
C LEU A 8 8.34 10.40 9.20
N LEU A 9 7.59 10.36 10.30
CA LEU A 9 6.36 9.57 10.40
C LEU A 9 5.28 10.07 9.41
N GLU A 10 5.11 11.38 9.26
CA GLU A 10 4.18 11.95 8.27
C GLU A 10 4.55 11.58 6.83
N ASN A 11 5.85 11.57 6.51
CA ASN A 11 6.34 11.12 5.22
C ASN A 11 6.10 9.62 4.99
N GLU A 12 6.36 8.78 5.99
CA GLU A 12 6.07 7.34 5.92
C GLU A 12 4.58 7.05 5.73
N LEU A 13 3.71 7.75 6.46
CA LEU A 13 2.26 7.65 6.30
C LEU A 13 1.82 8.07 4.90
N SER A 14 2.38 9.16 4.37
CA SER A 14 2.09 9.63 3.00
C SER A 14 2.46 8.59 1.94
N VAL A 15 3.59 7.90 2.13
CA VAL A 15 4.01 6.80 1.24
C VAL A 15 3.03 5.62 1.32
N ILE A 16 2.55 5.27 2.51
CA ILE A 16 1.56 4.20 2.71
C ILE A 16 0.24 4.56 2.01
N LEU A 17 -0.25 5.79 2.19
CA LEU A 17 -1.48 6.26 1.53
C LEU A 17 -1.36 6.20 0.01
N CYS A 18 -0.24 6.65 -0.56
CA CYS A 18 0.00 6.55 -2.00
C CYS A 18 -0.03 5.10 -2.52
N GLN A 19 0.41 4.13 -1.72
CA GLN A 19 0.30 2.72 -2.12
C GLN A 19 -1.13 2.18 -2.03
N PHE A 20 -1.95 2.67 -1.12
CA PHE A 20 -3.39 2.36 -1.13
C PHE A 20 -4.06 2.86 -2.41
N ASP A 21 -3.71 4.06 -2.89
CA ASP A 21 -4.21 4.58 -4.18
C ASP A 21 -3.81 3.67 -5.36
N LYS A 22 -2.60 3.09 -5.31
CA LYS A 22 -2.15 2.10 -6.31
C LYS A 22 -2.98 0.83 -6.25
N ILE A 23 -3.20 0.28 -5.06
CA ILE A 23 -4.04 -0.91 -4.87
C ILE A 23 -5.45 -0.65 -5.42
N GLU A 24 -6.05 0.49 -5.10
CA GLU A 24 -7.37 0.88 -5.59
C GLU A 24 -7.39 0.97 -7.12
N THR A 25 -6.35 1.57 -7.72
CA THR A 25 -6.22 1.68 -9.18
C THR A 25 -6.15 0.31 -9.85
N VAL A 26 -5.30 -0.60 -9.36
CA VAL A 26 -5.18 -1.95 -9.95
C VAL A 26 -6.49 -2.74 -9.77
N ALA A 27 -7.17 -2.58 -8.63
CA ALA A 27 -8.48 -3.20 -8.40
C ALA A 27 -9.55 -2.69 -9.37
N LYS A 28 -9.58 -1.37 -9.65
CA LYS A 28 -10.48 -0.78 -10.64
C LYS A 28 -10.19 -1.30 -12.04
N VAL A 29 -8.93 -1.36 -12.44
CA VAL A 29 -8.51 -1.88 -13.76
C VAL A 29 -8.93 -3.35 -13.89
N LEU A 30 -8.65 -4.19 -12.88
CA LEU A 30 -9.08 -5.59 -12.89
C LEU A 30 -10.60 -5.71 -13.02
N ASN A 31 -11.36 -4.92 -12.28
CA ASN A 31 -12.82 -4.93 -12.36
C ASN A 31 -13.32 -4.53 -13.76
N GLN A 32 -12.70 -3.53 -14.39
CA GLN A 32 -13.02 -3.14 -15.77
C GLN A 32 -12.66 -4.26 -16.75
N THR A 33 -11.47 -4.84 -16.65
CA THR A 33 -11.02 -5.96 -17.50
C THR A 33 -11.96 -7.17 -17.42
N LEU A 34 -12.51 -7.46 -16.23
CA LEU A 34 -13.44 -8.58 -16.05
C LEU A 34 -14.87 -8.29 -16.53
N LEU A 35 -15.30 -7.02 -16.52
CA LEU A 35 -16.66 -6.62 -16.88
C LEU A 35 -16.79 -6.27 -18.36
N GLU A 36 -15.73 -5.76 -18.97
CA GLU A 36 -15.72 -5.44 -20.38
C GLU A 36 -15.52 -6.73 -21.18
N ASN A 37 -16.44 -7.02 -22.11
CA ASN A 37 -16.32 -8.08 -23.12
C ASN A 37 -15.21 -7.75 -24.15
N CYS A 38 -14.04 -7.38 -23.67
CA CYS A 38 -12.85 -7.17 -24.47
C CYS A 38 -12.18 -8.52 -24.75
N ASP A 39 -11.39 -8.58 -25.82
CA ASP A 39 -10.47 -9.69 -26.10
C ASP A 39 -9.37 -9.74 -25.02
N TYR A 40 -9.73 -10.16 -23.80
CA TYR A 40 -8.81 -10.33 -22.68
C TYR A 40 -8.56 -11.82 -22.47
N ASP A 41 -7.30 -12.19 -22.21
CA ASP A 41 -6.96 -13.56 -21.83
C ASP A 41 -7.11 -13.69 -20.30
N ILE A 42 -7.54 -14.86 -19.82
CA ILE A 42 -7.52 -15.21 -18.40
C ILE A 42 -6.16 -14.86 -17.76
N LYS A 43 -5.07 -14.97 -18.53
CA LYS A 43 -3.72 -14.59 -18.12
C LYS A 43 -3.59 -13.11 -17.72
N ASP A 44 -4.31 -12.19 -18.36
CA ASP A 44 -4.29 -10.76 -18.03
C ASP A 44 -4.89 -10.51 -16.64
N SER A 45 -6.01 -11.17 -16.35
CA SER A 45 -6.64 -11.13 -15.02
C SER A 45 -5.73 -11.74 -13.94
N GLN A 46 -5.05 -12.85 -14.24
CA GLN A 46 -4.07 -13.46 -13.32
C GLN A 46 -2.87 -12.55 -13.04
N ASN A 47 -2.39 -11.83 -14.05
CA ASN A 47 -1.30 -10.85 -13.88
C ASN A 47 -1.73 -9.69 -12.99
N LEU A 48 -2.91 -9.11 -13.23
CA LEU A 48 -3.47 -8.04 -12.40
C LEU A 48 -3.71 -8.48 -10.96
N CYS A 49 -4.26 -9.68 -10.75
CA CYS A 49 -4.39 -10.28 -9.42
C CYS A 49 -3.03 -10.45 -8.72
N SER A 50 -2.00 -10.89 -9.44
CA SER A 50 -0.65 -11.05 -8.89
C SER A 50 -0.05 -9.71 -8.46
N LEU A 51 -0.24 -8.66 -9.27
CA LEU A 51 0.18 -7.30 -8.93
C LEU A 51 -0.57 -6.78 -7.69
N LEU A 52 -1.88 -6.99 -7.59
CA LEU A 52 -2.68 -6.65 -6.41
C LEU A 52 -2.14 -7.32 -5.14
N ILE A 53 -1.85 -8.61 -5.20
CA ILE A 53 -1.29 -9.36 -4.06
C ILE A 53 0.06 -8.77 -3.64
N GLN A 54 0.95 -8.47 -4.60
CA GLN A 54 2.25 -7.86 -4.31
C GLN A 54 2.13 -6.49 -3.64
N GLU A 55 1.25 -5.62 -4.13
CA GLU A 55 1.05 -4.30 -3.54
C GLU A 55 0.43 -4.39 -2.13
N ILE A 56 -0.54 -5.31 -1.91
CA ILE A 56 -1.10 -5.57 -0.58
C ILE A 56 -0.03 -6.03 0.41
N ILE A 57 0.85 -6.95 -0.01
CA ILE A 57 1.96 -7.43 0.83
C ILE A 57 2.92 -6.28 1.14
N SER A 58 3.25 -5.46 0.14
CA SER A 58 4.13 -4.30 0.30
C SER A 58 3.56 -3.30 1.33
N VAL A 59 2.29 -2.94 1.18
CA VAL A 59 1.59 -2.02 2.10
C VAL A 59 1.54 -2.58 3.51
N LYS A 60 1.21 -3.87 3.68
CA LYS A 60 1.20 -4.52 5.00
C LYS A 60 2.58 -4.45 5.67
N SER A 61 3.65 -4.69 4.92
CA SER A 61 5.00 -4.58 5.46
C SER A 61 5.34 -3.16 5.92
N LYS A 62 4.94 -2.14 5.15
CA LYS A 62 5.20 -0.74 5.52
C LYS A 62 4.34 -0.27 6.68
N LEU A 63 3.07 -0.67 6.74
CA LEU A 63 2.20 -0.42 7.88
C LEU A 63 2.78 -1.00 9.17
N ASN A 64 3.23 -2.26 9.15
CA ASN A 64 3.88 -2.86 10.31
C ASN A 64 5.15 -2.09 10.72
N GLY A 65 5.95 -1.64 9.74
CA GLY A 65 7.13 -0.80 10.00
C GLY A 65 6.77 0.52 10.67
N PHE A 66 5.75 1.20 10.14
CA PHE A 66 5.23 2.45 10.68
C PHE A 66 4.67 2.28 12.09
N GLU A 67 3.87 1.23 12.35
CA GLU A 67 3.33 0.93 13.69
C GLU A 67 4.45 0.71 14.71
N ASN A 68 5.50 -0.01 14.35
CA ASN A 68 6.65 -0.23 15.21
C ASN A 68 7.38 1.09 15.51
N ALA A 69 7.71 1.88 14.48
CA ALA A 69 8.36 3.18 14.62
C ALA A 69 7.54 4.16 15.47
N PHE A 70 6.21 4.11 15.34
CA PHE A 70 5.29 4.88 16.15
C PHE A 70 5.25 4.37 17.60
N SER A 71 5.21 3.06 17.83
CA SER A 71 5.20 2.47 19.18
C SER A 71 6.48 2.77 19.97
N ASP A 72 7.64 2.76 19.32
CA ASP A 72 8.94 3.12 19.89
C ASP A 72 9.03 4.63 20.24
N SER A 73 8.17 5.46 19.65
CA SER A 73 8.07 6.87 20.05
C SER A 73 7.39 7.05 21.41
N LYS A 74 6.55 6.10 21.85
CA LYS A 74 5.87 6.18 23.16
C LYS A 74 6.73 5.73 24.34
N THR A 75 7.77 4.95 24.12
CA THR A 75 8.66 4.42 25.18
C THR A 75 9.83 5.35 25.49
N SER A 76 10.13 6.34 24.65
CA SER A 76 11.27 7.26 24.82
C SER A 76 11.02 8.45 25.78
N CYS A 77 9.82 8.58 26.36
CA CYS A 77 9.46 9.68 27.27
C CYS A 77 9.38 9.26 28.76
N ARG A 78 10.01 8.15 29.16
CA ARG A 78 10.10 7.72 30.57
C ARG A 78 11.53 7.70 31.07
#